data_AF-A0A6H5IBT9-F1
#
_entry.id   AF-A0A6H5IBT9-F1
#
_cell.length_a   1.000
_cell.length_b   1.000
_cell.length_c   1.000
_cell.angle_alpha   90.00
_cell.angle_beta   90.00
_cell.angle_gamma   90.00
#
_symmetry.space_group_name_H-M   'P 1'
#
loop_
_entity.id
_entity.type
_entity.pdbx_description
1 polymer ?
#
loop_
_entity_poly.entity_id
_entity_poly.type
_entity_poly.pdbx_seq_one_letter_code
_entity_poly.pdbx_strand_id
1 'polypeptide(L)'
;MMRILQLNLNQCKAAQDLLRQTILEQRINVAVVCNQYKNLDPPYTWLSDANSQAAIWVQGRGMVQERPARARPFFTWARSTESTFSVSTHHEDSLM
;
A
#
# COMPACT_ATOMS: atom_id res chain seq x y z
N MET A 1 -6.65 -16.36 -9.65
CA MET A 1 -5.25 -16.21 -9.21
C MET A 1 -5.05 -14.77 -8.78
N MET A 2 -4.51 -14.56 -7.58
CA MET A 2 -4.25 -13.23 -7.04
C MET A 2 -2.98 -12.63 -7.66
N ARG A 3 -3.04 -11.38 -8.11
CA ARG A 3 -1.90 -10.62 -8.62
C ARG A 3 -1.50 -9.54 -7.63
N ILE A 4 -0.22 -9.54 -7.28
CA ILE A 4 0.37 -8.62 -6.32
C ILE A 4 1.43 -7.81 -7.05
N LEU A 5 1.43 -6.49 -6.84
CA LEU A 5 2.48 -5.58 -7.29
C LEU A 5 3.19 -5.00 -6.07
N GLN A 6 4.50 -5.20 -5.95
CA GLN A 6 5.31 -4.52 -4.96
C GLN A 6 6.15 -3.43 -5.62
N LEU A 7 6.11 -2.21 -5.10
CA LEU A 7 6.88 -1.09 -5.65
C LEU A 7 7.22 -0.01 -4.63
N ASN A 8 8.30 0.72 -4.90
CA ASN A 8 8.62 1.96 -4.22
C ASN A 8 8.25 3.13 -5.16
N LEU A 9 7.44 4.08 -4.68
CA LEU A 9 7.00 5.24 -5.46
C LEU A 9 7.95 6.43 -5.35
N ASN A 10 8.94 6.38 -4.45
CA ASN A 10 9.95 7.41 -4.20
C ASN A 10 9.36 8.82 -4.04
N GLN A 11 8.19 8.93 -3.39
CA GLN A 11 7.39 10.15 -3.23
C GLN A 11 7.07 10.86 -4.57
N CYS A 12 7.14 10.14 -5.69
CA CYS A 12 6.94 10.70 -7.02
C CYS A 12 5.46 10.73 -7.38
N LYS A 13 4.91 11.94 -7.55
CA LYS A 13 3.52 12.13 -7.99
C LYS A 13 3.22 11.40 -9.30
N ALA A 14 4.11 11.51 -10.29
CA ALA A 14 3.90 10.88 -11.60
C ALA A 14 3.89 9.34 -11.51
N ALA A 15 4.77 8.74 -10.69
CA ALA A 15 4.76 7.30 -10.44
C ALA A 15 3.45 6.86 -9.77
N GLN A 16 2.94 7.64 -8.82
CA GLN A 16 1.66 7.32 -8.16
C GLN A 16 0.45 7.48 -9.10
N ASP A 17 0.47 8.49 -9.96
CA ASP A 17 -0.58 8.68 -10.98
C ASP A 17 -0.60 7.47 -11.96
N LEU A 18 0.59 6.99 -12.38
CA LEU A 18 0.73 5.79 -13.22
C LEU A 18 0.33 4.50 -12.50
N LEU A 19 0.61 4.36 -11.19
CA LEU A 19 0.25 3.18 -10.40
C LEU A 19 -1.23 2.84 -10.54
N ARG A 20 -2.10 3.86 -10.50
CA ARG A 20 -3.54 3.67 -10.66
C ARG A 20 -3.89 2.98 -11.97
N GLN A 21 -3.37 3.50 -13.08
CA GLN A 21 -3.62 2.94 -14.40
C GLN A 21 -3.06 1.53 -14.51
N THR A 22 -1.83 1.31 -14.05
CA THR A 22 -1.17 -0.01 -14.02
C THR A 22 -2.00 -1.04 -13.26
N ILE A 23 -2.53 -0.70 -12.08
CA ILE A 23 -3.36 -1.63 -11.29
C ILE A 23 -4.60 -2.06 -12.07
N LEU A 24 -5.27 -1.12 -12.74
CA LEU A 24 -6.51 -1.43 -13.48
C LEU A 24 -6.22 -2.24 -14.75
N GLU A 25 -5.24 -1.82 -15.55
CA GLU A 25 -4.92 -2.47 -16.83
C GLU A 25 -4.31 -3.85 -16.64
N GLN A 26 -3.37 -3.98 -15.69
CA GLN A 26 -2.75 -5.26 -15.36
C GLN A 26 -3.63 -6.09 -14.41
N ARG A 27 -4.79 -5.55 -14.01
CA ARG A 27 -5.77 -6.20 -13.14
C ARG A 27 -5.11 -6.74 -11.86
N ILE A 28 -4.26 -5.91 -11.24
CA ILE A 28 -3.59 -6.19 -9.97
C ILE A 28 -4.63 -6.15 -8.84
N ASN A 29 -4.58 -7.14 -7.96
CA ASN A 29 -5.49 -7.25 -6.82
C ASN A 29 -4.98 -6.48 -5.60
N VAL A 30 -3.67 -6.54 -5.35
CA VAL A 30 -3.04 -5.89 -4.20
C VAL A 30 -1.77 -5.18 -4.65
N ALA A 31 -1.62 -3.90 -4.32
CA ALA A 31 -0.35 -3.20 -4.41
C ALA A 31 0.24 -3.00 -3.02
N VAL A 32 1.51 -3.34 -2.86
CA VAL A 32 2.31 -3.14 -1.66
C VAL A 32 3.33 -2.05 -1.97
N VAL A 33 3.19 -0.92 -1.29
CA VAL A 33 3.78 0.36 -1.69
C VAL A 33 4.71 0.88 -0.59
N CYS A 34 5.90 1.30 -0.98
CA CYS A 34 6.79 2.12 -0.14
C CYS A 34 6.90 3.55 -0.70
N ASN A 35 7.14 4.52 0.19
CA ASN A 35 7.35 5.94 -0.09
C ASN A 35 6.27 6.55 -1.00
N GLN A 36 4.99 6.44 -0.61
CA GLN A 36 3.90 7.05 -1.39
C GLN A 36 4.03 8.58 -1.45
N TYR A 37 3.50 9.18 -2.52
CA TYR A 37 3.37 10.64 -2.61
C TYR A 37 2.21 11.15 -1.75
N LYS A 38 1.09 10.43 -1.72
CA LYS A 38 -0.07 10.73 -0.84
C LYS A 38 -0.94 9.50 -0.58
N ASN A 39 -1.82 9.60 0.42
CA ASN A 39 -2.90 8.61 0.58
C ASN A 39 -3.95 8.73 -0.53
N LEU A 40 -4.56 7.61 -0.90
CA LEU A 40 -5.74 7.62 -1.76
C LEU A 40 -7.00 7.70 -0.91
N ASP A 41 -7.89 8.64 -1.25
CA ASP A 41 -9.15 8.87 -0.55
C ASP A 41 -10.19 7.77 -0.82
N PRO A 42 -11.25 7.65 -0.01
CA PRO A 42 -12.39 6.81 -0.35
C PRO A 42 -12.89 7.08 -1.78
N PRO A 43 -13.26 6.03 -2.55
CA PRO A 43 -13.60 4.68 -2.11
C PRO A 43 -12.43 3.67 -2.13
N TYR A 44 -11.18 4.10 -2.31
CA TYR A 44 -10.05 3.17 -2.36
C TYR A 44 -9.76 2.56 -0.99
N THR A 45 -9.49 1.26 -0.94
CA THR A 45 -9.00 0.60 0.28
C THR A 45 -7.49 0.77 0.37
N TRP A 46 -7.07 2.00 0.73
CA TRP A 46 -5.67 2.39 0.94
C TRP A 46 -5.34 2.35 2.43
N LEU A 47 -4.50 1.40 2.83
CA LEU A 47 -4.10 1.18 4.21
C LEU A 47 -2.68 1.68 4.38
N SER A 48 -2.52 2.86 4.96
CA SER A 48 -1.21 3.46 5.22
C SER A 48 -0.74 3.22 6.65
N ASP A 49 0.57 3.18 6.83
CA ASP A 49 1.24 3.36 8.10
C ASP A 49 1.06 4.80 8.62
N ALA A 50 1.54 5.08 9.84
CA ALA A 50 1.38 6.37 10.49
C ALA A 50 2.19 7.51 9.83
N ASN A 51 3.24 7.18 9.08
CA ASN A 51 4.17 8.15 8.48
C ASN A 51 4.01 8.30 6.96
N SER A 52 3.02 7.63 6.37
CA SER A 52 2.83 7.57 4.92
C SER A 52 4.07 7.10 4.15
N GLN A 53 4.85 6.22 4.76
CA GLN A 53 6.02 5.56 4.16
C GLN A 53 5.68 4.18 3.63
N ALA A 54 4.68 3.51 4.19
CA ALA A 54 4.32 2.15 3.80
C ALA A 54 2.81 2.04 3.65
N ALA A 55 2.34 1.55 2.51
CA ALA A 55 0.92 1.38 2.24
C ALA A 55 0.59 0.08 1.53
N ILE A 56 -0.64 -0.39 1.74
CA ILE A 56 -1.24 -1.48 0.99
C ILE A 56 -2.50 -0.95 0.33
N TRP A 57 -2.58 -1.06 -0.99
CA TRP A 57 -3.80 -0.80 -1.74
C TRP A 57 -4.44 -2.12 -2.15
N VAL A 58 -5.64 -2.36 -1.65
CA VAL A 58 -6.44 -3.54 -2.02
C VAL A 58 -7.52 -3.13 -3.02
N GLN A 59 -7.54 -3.78 -4.18
CA GLN A 59 -8.48 -3.52 -5.28
C GLN A 59 -9.69 -4.46 -5.18
N GLY A 60 -10.88 -3.88 -5.03
CA GLY A 60 -12.15 -4.63 -4.91
C GLY A 60 -12.76 -4.57 -3.51
N ARG A 61 -14.09 -4.45 -3.43
CA ARG A 61 -14.82 -4.44 -2.15
C ARG A 61 -14.76 -5.83 -1.49
N GLY A 62 -14.60 -5.86 -0.17
CA GLY A 62 -14.71 -7.08 0.63
C GLY A 62 -13.47 -7.98 0.69
N MET A 63 -12.37 -7.59 0.03
CA MET A 63 -11.14 -8.40 0.04
C MET A 63 -10.29 -8.22 1.31
N VAL A 64 -10.50 -7.14 2.06
CA VAL A 64 -9.88 -6.94 3.38
C VAL A 64 -10.84 -7.41 4.47
N GLN A 65 -10.44 -8.44 5.21
CA GLN A 65 -11.15 -8.91 6.40
C GLN A 65 -10.60 -8.26 7.67
N GLU A 66 -9.28 -8.16 7.76
CA GLU A 66 -8.61 -7.54 8.89
C GLU A 66 -7.52 -6.57 8.45
N ARG A 67 -7.34 -5.56 9.28
CA ARG A 67 -6.37 -4.48 9.13
C ARG A 67 -5.93 -4.03 10.52
N PRO A 68 -4.78 -3.35 10.66
CA PRO A 68 -4.35 -2.83 11.94
C PRO A 68 -5.41 -1.92 12.58
N ALA A 69 -5.71 -2.17 13.86
CA ALA A 69 -6.62 -1.33 14.64
C ALA A 69 -6.08 0.10 14.85
N ARG A 70 -4.76 0.25 14.82
CA ARG A 70 -4.04 1.52 14.91
C ARG A 70 -2.87 1.52 13.94
N ALA A 71 -2.66 2.62 13.24
CA ALA A 71 -1.50 2.79 12.38
C ALA A 71 -0.21 2.76 13.22
N ARG A 72 0.81 2.06 12.72
CA ARG A 72 2.17 2.06 13.29
C ARG A 72 3.11 2.80 12.33
N PRO A 73 4.15 3.49 12.81
CA PRO A 73 5.18 4.05 11.96
C PRO A 73 5.86 2.96 11.13
N PHE A 74 6.12 3.26 9.85
CA PHE A 74 6.96 2.47 8.94
C PHE A 74 6.48 1.04 8.68
N PHE A 75 5.29 0.67 9.13
CA PHE A 75 4.75 -0.67 8.98
C PHE A 75 3.23 -0.68 8.89
N THR A 76 2.71 -1.44 7.93
CA THR A 76 1.28 -1.75 7.86
C THR A 76 1.06 -3.15 7.30
N TRP A 77 -0.14 -3.69 7.51
CA TRP A 77 -0.52 -5.01 7.05
C TRP A 77 -2.02 -5.08 6.74
N ALA A 78 -2.41 -6.07 5.96
CA ALA A 78 -3.81 -6.36 5.67
C ALA A 78 -3.98 -7.87 5.52
N ARG A 79 -5.14 -8.39 5.91
CA ARG A 79 -5.47 -9.80 5.73
C ARG A 79 -6.75 -9.95 4.92
N SER A 80 -6.66 -10.80 3.92
CA SER A 80 -7.77 -11.35 3.14
C SER A 80 -8.12 -12.75 3.66
N THR A 81 -9.18 -13.36 3.11
CA THR A 81 -9.54 -14.76 3.38
C THR A 81 -8.38 -15.73 3.21
N GLU A 82 -7.54 -15.51 2.19
CA GLU A 82 -6.56 -16.50 1.72
C GLU A 82 -5.12 -16.11 2.03
N SER A 83 -4.85 -14.83 2.36
CA SER A 83 -3.48 -14.33 2.47
C SER A 83 -3.36 -13.09 3.35
N THR A 84 -2.19 -12.94 3.98
CA THR A 84 -1.78 -11.72 4.69
C THR A 84 -0.70 -11.01 3.87
N PHE A 85 -0.84 -9.69 3.77
CA PHE A 85 0.13 -8.80 3.14
C PHE A 85 0.70 -7.89 4.20
N SER A 86 2.00 -7.65 4.17
CA SER A 86 2.66 -6.70 5.07
C SER A 86 3.74 -5.94 4.33
N VAL A 87 4.03 -4.74 4.80
CA VAL A 87 5.11 -3.90 4.29
C VAL A 87 5.73 -3.15 5.44
N SER A 88 7.06 -3.13 5.46
CA SER A 88 7.85 -2.28 6.32
C SER A 88 8.86 -1.49 5.51
N THR A 89 9.07 -0.24 5.87
CA THR A 89 10.18 0.57 5.37
C THR A 89 11.23 0.70 6.45
N HIS A 90 12.51 0.55 6.09
CA HIS A 90 13.59 0.88 7.01
C HIS A 90 13.70 2.41 7.10
N HIS A 91 13.63 2.94 8.32
CA HIS A 91 14.09 4.29 8.61
C HIS A 91 15.56 4.18 8.98
N GLU A 92 16.45 4.55 8.07
CA GLU A 92 17.80 4.90 8.49
C GLU A 92 17.68 6.26 9.17
N ASP A 93 17.89 6.29 10.50
CA ASP A 93 18.19 7.53 11.19
C ASP A 93 19.41 8.11 10.47
N SER A 94 19.17 9.06 9.56
CA SER A 94 20.23 9.83 8.95
C SER A 94 20.85 10.61 10.09
N LEU A 95 21.95 10.10 10.62
CA LEU A 95 22.87 10.81 11.51
C LEU A 95 23.30 12.08 10.75
N MET A 96 22.56 13.16 10.93
CA MET A 96 22.98 14.54 10.70
C MET A 96 22.97 15.27 12.03
#